data_AF-A0A2U9T3L6-F1
#
_entry.id   AF-A0A2U9T3L6-F1
#
_cell.length_a   1.000
_cell.length_b   1.000
_cell.length_c   1.000
_cell.angle_alpha   90.00
_cell.angle_beta   90.00
_cell.angle_gamma   90.00
#
_symmetry.space_group_name_H-M   'P 1'
#
loop_
_entity.id
_entity.type
_entity.pdbx_description
1 polymer ?
#
loop_
_entity_poly.entity_id
_entity_poly.type
_entity_poly.pdbx_seq_one_letter_code
_entity_poly.pdbx_strand_id
1 'polypeptide(L)'
;MTAPARFWPRYVAWSLDAALICVAIVPFVAARVRAAASAFDDHLLQLLIGGYTHLDRGLNEGLPALALTPRLLADPQIRATTLALAADLVRMGLPVLVGYVVAGLVYQVAAESTGWRATPGKRVLGLEVVDGQGRALGPLRALARYLASALSWLSLNLGHMMAMAPPHHLALHDRVSATRVRARSPERPLPRWALGWVLLQVLLGVVVCVALVVAFSRLALQALEAALGPIG
;
A
#
# COMPACT_ATOMS: atom_id res chain seq x y z
N MET A 1 -11.75 -21.94 26.08
CA MET A 1 -12.94 -21.34 25.42
C MET A 1 -12.45 -20.48 24.26
N THR A 2 -13.04 -20.59 23.07
CA THR A 2 -12.71 -19.71 21.93
C THR A 2 -13.62 -18.49 21.96
N ALA A 3 -13.09 -17.29 21.68
CA ALA A 3 -13.88 -16.06 21.61
C ALA A 3 -13.57 -15.28 20.32
N PRO A 4 -14.40 -14.29 19.94
CA PRO A 4 -14.12 -13.47 18.76
C PRO A 4 -12.78 -12.76 18.87
N ALA A 5 -12.00 -12.78 17.78
CA ALA A 5 -10.67 -12.17 17.77
C ALA A 5 -10.78 -10.64 17.68
N ARG A 6 -10.16 -9.95 18.65
CA ARG A 6 -10.06 -8.48 18.69
C ARG A 6 -9.24 -7.94 17.52
N PHE A 7 -9.34 -6.63 17.27
CA PHE A 7 -8.69 -5.96 16.15
C PHE A 7 -7.16 -6.13 16.10
N TRP A 8 -6.45 -5.87 17.20
CA TRP A 8 -4.97 -5.83 17.18
C TRP A 8 -4.30 -7.16 16.80
N PRO A 9 -4.69 -8.33 17.35
CA PRO A 9 -4.19 -9.62 16.85
C PRO A 9 -4.46 -9.84 15.37
N ARG A 10 -5.61 -9.40 14.86
CA ARG A 10 -5.95 -9.51 13.44
C ARG A 10 -5.05 -8.62 12.57
N TYR A 11 -4.77 -7.40 13.02
CA TYR A 11 -3.87 -6.47 12.33
C TYR A 11 -2.44 -7.02 12.26
N VAL A 12 -1.89 -7.49 13.38
CA VAL A 12 -0.54 -8.08 13.40
C VAL A 12 -0.49 -9.31 12.49
N ALA A 13 -1.47 -10.21 12.58
CA ALA A 13 -1.55 -11.37 11.70
C ALA A 13 -1.56 -10.98 10.22
N TRP A 14 -2.43 -10.04 9.86
CA TRP A 14 -2.54 -9.54 8.48
C TRP A 14 -1.24 -8.92 7.99
N SER A 15 -0.57 -8.09 8.80
CA SER A 15 0.67 -7.42 8.39
C SER A 15 1.85 -8.39 8.24
N LEU A 16 1.89 -9.47 9.03
CA LEU A 16 2.85 -10.57 8.82
C LEU A 16 2.58 -11.30 7.51
N ASP A 17 1.32 -11.67 7.26
CA ASP A 17 0.91 -12.31 6.01
C ASP A 17 1.23 -11.42 4.80
N ALA A 18 0.96 -10.12 4.90
CA ALA A 18 1.27 -9.13 3.87
C ALA A 18 2.78 -9.06 3.60
N ALA A 19 3.62 -9.05 4.63
CA ALA A 19 5.07 -9.06 4.46
C ALA A 19 5.57 -10.32 3.73
N LEU A 20 5.02 -11.49 4.07
CA LEU A 20 5.35 -12.75 3.38
C LEU A 20 4.94 -12.71 1.91
N ILE A 21 3.75 -12.20 1.60
CA ILE A 21 3.28 -12.02 0.22
C ILE A 21 4.18 -11.03 -0.53
N CYS A 22 4.52 -9.89 0.08
CA CYS A 22 5.43 -8.91 -0.51
C CYS A 22 6.78 -9.52 -0.87
N VAL A 23 7.40 -10.26 0.06
CA VAL A 23 8.67 -10.96 -0.20
C VAL A 23 8.52 -11.95 -1.36
N ALA A 24 7.41 -12.69 -1.42
CA ALA A 24 7.16 -13.67 -2.47
C ALA A 24 7.00 -13.02 -3.87
N ILE A 25 6.42 -11.81 -3.96
CA ILE A 25 6.20 -11.15 -5.26
C ILE A 25 7.42 -10.37 -5.76
N VAL A 26 8.37 -9.99 -4.88
CA VAL A 26 9.54 -9.17 -5.22
C VAL A 26 10.29 -9.68 -6.46
N PRO A 27 10.64 -10.98 -6.61
CA PRO A 27 11.39 -11.46 -7.78
C PRO A 27 10.65 -11.22 -9.12
N PHE A 28 9.32 -11.17 -9.09
CA PHE A 28 8.48 -11.04 -10.29
C PHE A 28 8.29 -9.58 -10.71
N VAL A 29 8.35 -8.65 -9.77
CA VAL A 29 8.01 -7.23 -10.00
C VAL A 29 9.22 -6.29 -9.90
N ALA A 30 10.28 -6.66 -9.17
CA ALA A 30 11.35 -5.73 -8.81
C ALA A 30 12.06 -5.11 -10.01
N ALA A 31 12.33 -5.87 -11.07
CA ALA A 31 12.96 -5.32 -12.27
C ALA A 31 12.08 -4.26 -12.96
N ARG A 32 10.77 -4.52 -13.07
CA ARG A 32 9.80 -3.60 -13.66
C ARG A 32 9.62 -2.34 -12.83
N VAL A 33 9.51 -2.51 -11.51
CA VAL A 33 9.39 -1.40 -10.56
C VAL A 33 10.64 -0.53 -10.59
N ARG A 34 11.84 -1.12 -10.61
CA ARG A 34 13.09 -0.34 -10.73
C ARG A 34 13.16 0.44 -12.02
N ALA A 35 12.85 -0.18 -13.16
CA ALA A 35 12.86 0.51 -14.45
C ALA A 35 11.85 1.67 -14.47
N ALA A 36 10.65 1.47 -13.93
CA ALA A 36 9.64 2.52 -13.85
C ALA A 36 10.01 3.63 -12.85
N ALA A 37 10.69 3.30 -11.74
CA ALA A 37 11.21 4.29 -10.79
C ALA A 37 12.31 5.16 -11.43
N SER A 38 13.23 4.55 -12.19
CA SER A 38 14.25 5.34 -12.92
C SER A 38 13.61 6.26 -13.96
N ALA A 39 12.62 5.78 -14.73
CA ALA A 39 11.89 6.63 -15.68
C ALA A 39 11.11 7.76 -14.98
N PHE A 40 10.53 7.48 -13.80
CA PHE A 40 9.86 8.49 -12.99
C PHE A 40 10.82 9.60 -12.56
N ASP A 41 12.00 9.25 -12.06
CA ASP A 41 13.03 10.23 -11.66
C ASP A 41 13.44 11.12 -12.84
N ASP A 42 13.66 10.53 -14.02
CA ASP A 42 14.00 11.25 -15.25
C ASP A 42 12.89 12.22 -15.68
N HIS A 43 11.62 11.77 -15.73
CA HIS A 43 10.50 12.64 -16.10
C HIS A 43 10.20 13.70 -15.04
N LEU A 44 10.43 13.41 -13.76
CA LEU A 44 10.25 14.37 -12.68
C LEU A 44 11.28 15.49 -12.79
N LEU A 45 12.55 15.13 -13.04
CA LEU A 45 13.61 16.10 -13.29
C LEU A 45 13.28 16.97 -14.52
N GLN A 46 12.85 16.37 -15.63
CA GLN A 46 12.45 17.10 -16.84
C GLN A 46 11.29 18.06 -16.58
N LEU A 47 10.28 17.64 -15.82
CA LEU A 47 9.15 18.50 -15.46
C LEU A 47 9.62 19.70 -14.63
N LEU A 48 10.50 19.48 -13.65
CA LEU A 48 11.05 20.53 -12.79
C LEU A 48 11.90 21.52 -13.59
N ILE A 49 12.82 21.04 -14.43
CA ILE A 49 13.65 21.89 -15.32
C ILE A 49 12.74 22.72 -16.23
N GLY A 50 11.78 22.08 -16.89
CA GLY A 50 10.80 22.75 -17.75
C GLY A 50 10.07 23.84 -16.99
N GLY A 51 9.51 23.53 -15.83
CA GLY A 51 8.83 24.49 -14.97
C GLY A 51 9.69 25.70 -14.62
N TYR A 52 10.91 25.50 -14.11
CA TYR A 52 11.82 26.59 -13.76
C TYR A 52 12.19 27.45 -14.97
N THR A 53 12.45 26.83 -16.13
CA THR A 53 12.83 27.57 -17.34
C THR A 53 11.66 28.39 -17.87
N HIS A 54 10.43 27.89 -17.77
CA HIS A 54 9.23 28.65 -18.13
C HIS A 54 8.98 29.84 -17.22
N LEU A 55 9.21 29.66 -15.91
CA LEU A 55 9.13 30.76 -14.95
C LEU A 55 10.18 31.83 -15.22
N ASP A 56 11.44 31.43 -15.41
CA ASP A 56 12.54 32.35 -15.74
C ASP A 56 12.26 33.18 -16.99
N ARG A 57 11.90 32.52 -18.11
CA ARG A 57 11.55 33.22 -19.35
C ARG A 57 10.37 34.18 -19.17
N GLY A 58 9.31 33.75 -18.47
CA GLY A 58 8.13 34.58 -18.28
C GLY A 58 8.41 35.82 -17.42
N LEU A 59 9.25 35.67 -16.39
CA LEU A 59 9.71 36.80 -15.58
C LEU A 59 10.60 37.76 -16.40
N ASN A 60 11.52 37.22 -17.20
CA ASN A 60 12.38 38.01 -18.09
C ASN A 60 11.59 38.73 -19.21
N GLU A 61 10.47 38.16 -19.66
CA GLU A 61 9.50 38.79 -20.58
C GLU A 61 8.61 39.85 -19.89
N GLY A 62 8.71 40.03 -18.56
CA GLY A 62 7.90 41.00 -17.81
C GLY A 62 6.44 40.59 -17.64
N LEU A 63 6.11 39.30 -17.77
CA LEU A 63 4.75 38.82 -17.62
C LEU A 63 4.28 38.96 -16.16
N PRO A 64 3.01 39.33 -15.93
CA PRO A 64 2.44 39.30 -14.58
C PRO A 64 2.39 37.85 -14.08
N ALA A 65 2.60 37.65 -12.77
CA ALA A 65 2.62 36.32 -12.16
C ALA A 65 1.38 35.46 -12.49
N LEU A 66 0.21 36.11 -12.58
CA LEU A 66 -1.06 35.46 -12.93
C LEU A 66 -1.09 34.90 -14.37
N ALA A 67 -0.25 35.41 -15.29
CA ALA A 67 -0.14 34.91 -16.65
C ALA A 67 0.83 33.72 -16.80
N LEU A 68 1.66 33.45 -15.80
CA LEU A 68 2.64 32.36 -15.84
C LEU A 68 1.97 30.98 -15.79
N THR A 69 0.99 30.82 -14.90
CA THR A 69 0.26 29.55 -14.73
C THR A 69 -0.46 29.07 -16.00
N PRO A 70 -1.32 29.86 -16.66
CA PRO A 70 -1.99 29.41 -17.89
C PRO A 70 -1.00 29.13 -19.02
N ARG A 71 0.11 29.87 -19.11
CA ARG A 71 1.18 29.62 -20.10
C ARG A 71 1.91 28.30 -19.84
N LEU A 72 2.20 27.99 -18.58
CA LEU A 72 2.79 26.71 -18.18
C LEU A 72 1.85 25.54 -18.50
N LEU A 73 0.54 25.69 -18.21
CA LEU A 73 -0.45 24.64 -18.49
C LEU A 73 -0.73 24.45 -19.98
N ALA A 74 -0.55 25.49 -20.79
CA ALA A 74 -0.68 25.43 -22.24
C ALA A 74 0.53 24.77 -22.92
N ASP A 75 1.64 24.58 -22.22
CA ASP A 75 2.86 24.02 -22.80
C ASP A 75 2.69 22.51 -23.10
N PRO A 76 2.87 22.08 -24.36
CA PRO A 76 2.67 20.69 -24.75
C PRO A 76 3.72 19.74 -24.14
N GLN A 77 4.93 20.22 -23.89
CA GLN A 77 6.00 19.44 -23.26
C GLN A 77 5.72 19.23 -21.77
N ILE A 78 5.27 20.26 -21.05
CA ILE A 78 4.84 20.13 -19.65
C ILE A 78 3.67 19.14 -19.53
N ARG A 79 2.70 19.21 -20.45
CA ARG A 79 1.59 18.25 -20.48
C ARG A 79 2.07 16.82 -20.77
N ALA A 80 2.96 16.63 -21.74
CA ALA A 80 3.49 15.31 -22.10
C ALA A 80 4.28 14.67 -20.96
N THR A 81 5.17 15.43 -20.31
CA THR A 81 5.97 14.97 -19.15
C THR A 81 5.09 14.65 -17.94
N THR A 82 4.06 15.47 -17.68
CA THR A 82 3.06 15.19 -16.62
C THR A 82 2.31 13.87 -16.86
N LEU A 83 1.89 13.61 -18.10
CA LEU A 83 1.26 12.34 -18.46
C LEU A 83 2.22 11.15 -18.34
N ALA A 84 3.49 11.34 -18.71
CA ALA A 84 4.52 10.32 -18.55
C ALA A 84 4.73 9.95 -17.08
N LEU A 85 4.78 10.94 -16.18
CA LEU A 85 4.84 10.71 -14.72
C LEU A 85 3.65 9.90 -14.20
N ALA A 86 2.44 10.24 -14.63
CA ALA A 86 1.25 9.48 -14.26
C ALA A 86 1.35 8.02 -14.75
N ALA A 87 1.87 7.80 -15.96
CA ALA A 87 2.09 6.46 -16.48
C ALA A 87 3.18 5.70 -15.71
N ASP A 88 4.26 6.36 -15.29
CA ASP A 88 5.31 5.73 -14.49
C ASP A 88 4.82 5.29 -13.11
N LEU A 89 4.00 6.11 -12.45
CA LEU A 89 3.34 5.72 -11.20
C LEU A 89 2.48 4.45 -11.39
N VAL A 90 1.76 4.34 -12.51
CA VAL A 90 1.00 3.13 -12.84
C VAL A 90 1.94 1.95 -13.11
N ARG A 91 3.04 2.13 -13.85
CA ARG A 91 4.03 1.08 -14.14
C ARG A 91 4.74 0.59 -12.87
N MET A 92 4.93 1.45 -11.87
CA MET A 92 5.45 1.09 -10.56
C MET A 92 4.41 0.35 -9.72
N GLY A 93 3.20 0.91 -9.60
CA GLY A 93 2.19 0.43 -8.66
C GLY A 93 1.40 -0.80 -9.13
N LEU A 94 0.99 -0.84 -10.40
CA LEU A 94 0.06 -1.85 -10.90
C LEU A 94 0.63 -3.29 -10.81
N PRO A 95 1.90 -3.58 -11.19
CA PRO A 95 2.45 -4.92 -11.07
C PRO A 95 2.50 -5.40 -9.61
N VAL A 96 2.85 -4.49 -8.67
CA VAL A 96 2.89 -4.80 -7.24
C VAL A 96 1.48 -5.10 -6.72
N LEU A 97 0.49 -4.28 -7.08
CA LEU A 97 -0.90 -4.48 -6.70
C LEU A 97 -1.46 -5.80 -7.23
N VAL A 98 -1.29 -6.07 -8.54
CA VAL A 98 -1.76 -7.31 -9.17
C VAL A 98 -1.05 -8.52 -8.56
N GLY A 99 0.27 -8.45 -8.40
CA GLY A 99 1.05 -9.51 -7.77
C GLY A 99 0.56 -9.80 -6.36
N TYR A 100 0.37 -8.76 -5.54
CA TYR A 100 -0.14 -8.89 -4.18
C TYR A 100 -1.54 -9.48 -4.12
N VAL A 101 -2.46 -9.04 -4.98
CA VAL A 101 -3.84 -9.55 -5.03
C VAL A 101 -3.88 -11.01 -5.46
N VAL A 102 -3.11 -11.40 -6.48
CA VAL A 102 -3.09 -12.78 -6.97
C VAL A 102 -2.41 -13.71 -5.97
N ALA A 103 -1.22 -13.34 -5.47
CA ALA A 103 -0.51 -14.13 -4.47
C ALA A 103 -1.30 -14.22 -3.16
N GLY A 104 -1.90 -13.13 -2.71
CA GLY A 104 -2.75 -13.08 -1.52
C GLY A 104 -4.00 -13.96 -1.62
N LEU A 105 -4.62 -14.02 -2.80
CA LEU A 105 -5.76 -14.89 -3.07
C LEU A 105 -5.36 -16.35 -2.90
N VAL A 106 -4.33 -16.79 -3.61
CA VAL A 106 -3.84 -18.18 -3.55
C VAL A 106 -3.42 -18.53 -2.12
N TYR A 107 -2.63 -17.66 -1.49
CA TYR A 107 -2.12 -17.84 -0.13
C TYR A 107 -3.25 -17.99 0.90
N GLN A 108 -4.22 -17.07 0.88
CA GLN A 108 -5.29 -17.05 1.87
C GLN A 108 -6.27 -18.19 1.67
N VAL A 109 -6.70 -18.44 0.43
CA VAL A 109 -7.65 -19.53 0.13
C VAL A 109 -7.04 -20.87 0.53
N ALA A 110 -5.80 -21.16 0.12
CA ALA A 110 -5.13 -22.41 0.46
C ALA A 110 -4.95 -22.59 1.98
N ALA A 111 -4.56 -21.54 2.71
CA ALA A 111 -4.32 -21.64 4.14
C ALA A 111 -5.63 -21.71 4.98
N GLU A 112 -6.69 -21.04 4.53
CA GLU A 112 -7.96 -21.00 5.28
C GLU A 112 -8.90 -22.15 4.95
N SER A 113 -8.80 -22.76 3.76
CA SER A 113 -9.67 -23.87 3.36
C SER A 113 -9.13 -25.27 3.71
N THR A 114 -7.90 -25.36 4.21
CA THR A 114 -7.29 -26.63 4.64
C THR A 114 -7.46 -26.86 6.13
N GLY A 115 -6.94 -27.98 6.66
CA GLY A 115 -6.91 -28.25 8.10
C GLY A 115 -6.18 -27.18 8.93
N TRP A 116 -5.50 -26.24 8.27
CA TRP A 116 -4.86 -25.11 8.91
C TRP A 116 -5.86 -24.08 9.44
N ARG A 117 -6.99 -23.89 8.75
CA ARG A 117 -8.09 -22.96 9.10
C ARG A 117 -7.63 -21.53 9.37
N ALA A 118 -6.45 -21.15 8.89
CA ALA A 118 -5.82 -19.86 9.16
C ALA A 118 -4.54 -19.72 8.32
N THR A 119 -4.25 -18.49 7.91
CA THR A 119 -2.95 -18.10 7.35
C THR A 119 -1.82 -18.26 8.37
N PRO A 120 -0.57 -18.46 7.94
CA PRO A 120 0.60 -18.50 8.82
C PRO A 120 0.63 -17.40 9.91
N GLY A 121 0.43 -16.13 9.57
CA GLY A 121 0.41 -15.03 10.53
C GLY A 121 -0.74 -15.16 11.54
N LYS A 122 -1.93 -15.58 11.10
CA LYS A 122 -3.06 -15.90 11.99
C LYS A 122 -2.74 -17.06 12.92
N ARG A 123 -2.11 -18.13 12.41
CA ARG A 123 -1.78 -19.32 13.21
C ARG A 123 -0.78 -19.02 14.33
N VAL A 124 0.26 -18.23 14.04
CA VAL A 124 1.29 -17.84 15.02
C VAL A 124 0.67 -17.05 16.18
N LEU A 125 -0.40 -16.29 15.92
CA LEU A 125 -1.16 -15.55 16.94
C LEU A 125 -2.33 -16.32 17.54
N GLY A 126 -2.48 -17.61 17.23
CA GLY A 126 -3.55 -18.45 17.78
C GLY A 126 -4.94 -18.09 17.26
N LEU A 127 -5.02 -17.53 16.05
CA LEU A 127 -6.26 -17.17 15.37
C LEU A 127 -6.70 -18.26 14.40
N GLU A 128 -8.01 -18.41 14.25
CA GLU A 128 -8.67 -19.36 13.35
C GLU A 128 -9.83 -18.69 12.63
N VAL A 129 -10.04 -19.09 11.38
CA VAL A 129 -11.15 -18.65 10.54
C VAL A 129 -12.16 -19.77 10.41
N VAL A 130 -13.42 -19.46 10.73
CA VAL A 130 -14.52 -20.42 10.73
C VAL A 130 -15.78 -19.82 10.14
N ASP A 131 -16.73 -20.66 9.73
CA ASP A 131 -18.04 -20.19 9.29
C ASP A 131 -18.94 -19.75 10.46
N GLY A 132 -20.14 -19.25 10.15
CA GLY A 132 -21.19 -18.88 11.10
C GLY A 132 -21.60 -20.00 12.07
N GLN A 133 -21.36 -21.27 11.73
CA GLN A 133 -21.61 -22.43 12.60
C GLN A 133 -20.36 -22.90 13.36
N GLY A 134 -19.16 -22.42 13.00
CA GLY A 134 -17.89 -22.75 13.66
C GLY A 134 -17.12 -23.87 12.97
N ARG A 135 -17.56 -24.29 11.78
CA ARG A 135 -16.93 -25.31 10.94
C ARG A 135 -15.78 -24.72 10.15
N ALA A 136 -14.92 -25.59 9.61
CA ALA A 136 -13.84 -25.17 8.71
C ALA A 136 -14.43 -24.58 7.41
N LEU A 137 -13.70 -23.68 6.79
CA LEU A 137 -14.11 -23.12 5.50
C LEU A 137 -13.81 -24.12 4.38
N GLY A 138 -14.75 -24.28 3.45
CA GLY A 138 -14.45 -24.87 2.14
C GLY A 138 -13.79 -23.84 1.21
N PRO A 139 -13.11 -24.27 0.12
CA PRO A 139 -12.39 -23.38 -0.79
C PRO A 139 -13.26 -22.25 -1.36
N LEU A 140 -14.50 -22.55 -1.75
CA LEU A 140 -15.42 -21.55 -2.32
C LEU A 140 -15.79 -20.45 -1.30
N ARG A 141 -15.94 -20.79 -0.03
CA ARG A 141 -16.25 -19.82 1.02
C ARG A 141 -15.02 -18.99 1.39
N ALA A 142 -13.83 -19.59 1.41
CA ALA A 142 -12.58 -18.87 1.58
C ALA A 142 -12.35 -17.88 0.41
N LEU A 143 -12.64 -18.29 -0.83
CA LEU A 143 -12.60 -17.41 -1.99
C LEU A 143 -13.60 -16.24 -1.86
N ALA A 144 -14.86 -16.52 -1.53
CA ALA A 144 -15.87 -15.48 -1.33
C ALA A 144 -15.47 -14.49 -0.22
N ARG A 145 -14.86 -14.99 0.87
CA ARG A 145 -14.29 -14.16 1.94
C ARG A 145 -13.15 -13.27 1.45
N TYR A 146 -12.25 -13.80 0.62
CA TYR A 146 -11.17 -13.01 0.03
C TYR A 146 -11.71 -11.90 -0.88
N LEU A 147 -12.64 -12.24 -1.78
CA LEU A 147 -13.29 -11.25 -2.66
C LEU A 147 -14.05 -10.19 -1.86
N ALA A 148 -14.75 -10.59 -0.79
CA ALA A 148 -15.41 -9.64 0.11
C ALA A 148 -14.40 -8.72 0.84
N SER A 149 -13.15 -9.13 1.01
CA SER A 149 -12.10 -8.28 1.60
C SER A 149 -11.73 -7.11 0.67
N ALA A 150 -12.01 -7.21 -0.63
CA ALA A 150 -11.85 -6.09 -1.57
C ALA A 150 -12.76 -4.91 -1.19
N LEU A 151 -13.98 -5.17 -0.69
CA LEU A 151 -14.87 -4.12 -0.20
C LEU A 151 -14.26 -3.38 1.01
N SER A 152 -13.55 -4.11 1.87
CA SER A 152 -12.82 -3.51 2.98
C SER A 152 -11.65 -2.64 2.51
N TRP A 153 -10.96 -3.01 1.42
CA TRP A 153 -9.90 -2.17 0.84
C TRP A 153 -10.45 -0.94 0.11
N LEU A 154 -11.52 -1.10 -0.67
CA LEU A 154 -12.19 0.00 -1.37
C LEU A 154 -12.78 1.04 -0.42
N SER A 155 -13.18 0.63 0.78
CA SER A 155 -13.61 1.53 1.86
C SER A 155 -12.45 2.13 2.67
N LEU A 156 -11.23 2.20 2.09
CA LEU A 156 -10.03 2.72 2.76
C LEU A 156 -9.75 2.06 4.12
N ASN A 157 -9.95 0.74 4.21
CA ASN A 157 -9.82 -0.07 5.42
C ASN A 157 -10.87 0.16 6.53
N LEU A 158 -11.89 1.00 6.32
CA LEU A 158 -13.00 1.13 7.27
C LEU A 158 -13.69 -0.22 7.51
N GLY A 159 -13.82 -1.06 6.48
CA GLY A 159 -14.36 -2.41 6.62
C GLY A 159 -13.54 -3.32 7.56
N HIS A 160 -12.22 -3.14 7.63
CA HIS A 160 -11.37 -3.85 8.60
C HIS A 160 -11.53 -3.31 10.03
N MET A 161 -11.66 -1.98 10.17
CA MET A 161 -11.82 -1.31 11.47
C MET A 161 -13.11 -1.70 12.18
N MET A 162 -14.15 -2.15 11.47
CA MET A 162 -15.38 -2.67 12.07
C MET A 162 -15.13 -3.81 13.09
N ALA A 163 -14.01 -4.53 12.98
CA ALA A 163 -13.61 -5.54 13.96
C ALA A 163 -13.25 -4.96 15.34
N MET A 164 -13.07 -3.65 15.48
CA MET A 164 -12.89 -2.99 16.78
C MET A 164 -14.19 -3.01 17.60
N ALA A 165 -15.35 -3.03 16.95
CA ALA A 165 -16.64 -2.95 17.61
C ALA A 165 -17.00 -4.28 18.33
N PRO A 166 -17.22 -4.26 19.66
CA PRO A 166 -17.74 -5.40 20.41
C PRO A 166 -19.23 -5.64 20.10
N PRO A 167 -19.81 -6.80 20.51
CA PRO A 167 -19.15 -7.93 21.14
C PRO A 167 -18.56 -8.95 20.14
N HIS A 168 -18.94 -8.85 18.86
CA HIS A 168 -18.65 -9.89 17.87
C HIS A 168 -17.35 -9.66 17.07
N HIS A 169 -16.76 -8.46 17.10
CA HIS A 169 -15.48 -8.14 16.44
C HIS A 169 -15.42 -8.54 14.95
N LEU A 170 -16.52 -8.33 14.22
CA LEU A 170 -16.65 -8.69 12.80
C LEU A 170 -16.26 -7.54 11.89
N ALA A 171 -15.34 -7.82 10.97
CA ALA A 171 -15.03 -6.95 9.83
C ALA A 171 -16.13 -7.05 8.75
N LEU A 172 -16.16 -6.10 7.82
CA LEU A 172 -17.14 -6.06 6.73
C LEU A 172 -17.17 -7.39 5.94
N HIS A 173 -16.00 -7.90 5.56
CA HIS A 173 -15.89 -9.16 4.82
C HIS A 173 -16.29 -10.38 5.63
N ASP A 174 -16.13 -10.35 6.97
CA ASP A 174 -16.65 -11.41 7.85
C ASP A 174 -18.18 -11.48 7.74
N ARG A 175 -18.85 -10.32 7.78
CA ARG A 175 -20.31 -10.22 7.67
C ARG A 175 -20.81 -10.68 6.30
N VAL A 176 -20.21 -10.18 5.22
CA VAL A 176 -20.61 -10.50 3.84
C VAL A 176 -20.45 -12.00 3.54
N SER A 177 -19.38 -12.62 4.03
CA SER A 177 -19.10 -14.05 3.76
C SER A 177 -19.67 -15.01 4.80
N ALA A 178 -20.43 -14.52 5.80
CA ALA A 178 -20.91 -15.30 6.94
C ALA A 178 -19.80 -16.12 7.62
N THR A 179 -18.63 -15.49 7.79
CA THR A 179 -17.45 -16.07 8.46
C THR A 179 -17.07 -15.24 9.68
N ARG A 180 -16.15 -15.76 10.49
CA ARG A 180 -15.61 -15.05 11.65
C ARG A 180 -14.21 -15.53 11.99
N VAL A 181 -13.46 -14.66 12.65
CA VAL A 181 -12.14 -14.97 13.20
C VAL A 181 -12.28 -15.19 14.71
N ARG A 182 -11.78 -16.31 15.21
CA ARG A 182 -11.77 -16.65 16.63
C ARG A 182 -10.34 -16.73 17.15
N ALA A 183 -10.15 -16.35 18.40
CA ALA A 183 -8.88 -16.52 19.12
C ALA A 183 -8.98 -17.72 20.08
N ARG A 184 -7.95 -18.57 20.09
CA ARG A 184 -7.83 -19.68 21.05
C ARG A 184 -7.59 -19.19 22.48
N SER A 185 -6.96 -18.02 22.63
CA SER A 185 -6.65 -17.41 23.93
C SER A 185 -6.96 -15.91 23.90
N PRO A 186 -8.24 -15.52 23.92
CA PRO A 186 -8.69 -14.14 23.70
C PRO A 186 -8.27 -13.16 24.80
N GLU A 187 -8.08 -13.65 26.03
CA GLU A 187 -7.66 -12.88 27.21
C GLU A 187 -6.16 -12.57 27.20
N ARG A 188 -5.35 -13.28 26.39
CA ARG A 188 -3.90 -13.09 26.42
C ARG A 188 -3.52 -11.73 25.78
N PRO A 189 -2.66 -10.94 26.44
CA PRO A 189 -2.13 -9.74 25.81
C PRO A 189 -1.31 -10.11 24.57
N LEU A 190 -1.13 -9.14 23.67
CA LEU A 190 -0.26 -9.34 22.51
C LEU A 190 1.17 -9.66 22.96
N PRO A 191 1.84 -10.63 22.31
CA PRO A 191 3.22 -10.96 22.64
C PRO A 191 4.17 -9.80 22.31
N ARG A 192 5.26 -9.66 23.05
CA ARG A 192 6.21 -8.53 22.89
C ARG A 192 6.80 -8.43 21.48
N TRP A 193 7.05 -9.55 20.82
CA TRP A 193 7.53 -9.55 19.44
C TRP A 193 6.49 -8.94 18.47
N ALA A 194 5.19 -9.09 18.74
CA ALA A 194 4.15 -8.49 17.91
C ALA A 194 4.13 -6.97 18.06
N LEU A 195 4.40 -6.45 19.26
CA LEU A 195 4.59 -5.02 19.48
C LEU A 195 5.85 -4.51 18.78
N GLY A 196 6.96 -5.25 18.87
CA GLY A 196 8.19 -4.95 18.14
C GLY A 196 7.98 -4.92 16.62
N TRP A 197 7.15 -5.82 16.10
CA TRP A 197 6.76 -5.85 14.68
C TRP A 197 5.96 -4.61 14.26
N VAL A 198 5.01 -4.15 15.07
CA VAL A 198 4.27 -2.90 14.81
C VAL A 198 5.21 -1.70 14.88
N LEU A 199 6.10 -1.66 15.87
CA LEU A 199 7.10 -0.58 16.00
C LEU A 199 8.03 -0.53 14.78
N LEU A 200 8.48 -1.69 14.29
CA LEU A 200 9.30 -1.78 13.08
C LEU A 200 8.61 -1.17 11.86
N GLN A 201 7.30 -1.40 11.69
CA GLN A 201 6.55 -0.81 10.59
C GLN A 201 6.48 0.72 10.70
N VAL A 202 6.26 1.25 11.91
CA VAL A 202 6.27 2.70 12.15
C VAL A 202 7.63 3.30 11.81
N LEU A 203 8.72 2.68 12.30
CA LEU A 203 10.08 3.13 12.01
C LEU A 203 10.39 3.08 10.51
N LEU A 204 10.02 1.99 9.82
CA LEU A 204 10.20 1.87 8.38
C LEU A 204 9.40 2.95 7.63
N GLY A 205 8.17 3.24 8.06
CA GLY A 205 7.36 4.32 7.50
C GLY A 205 8.02 5.69 7.64
N VAL A 206 8.61 5.98 8.81
CA VAL A 206 9.38 7.22 9.03
C VAL A 206 10.60 7.28 8.11
N VAL A 207 11.38 6.19 8.03
CA VAL A 207 12.57 6.12 7.16
C VAL A 207 12.20 6.36 5.69
N VAL A 208 11.12 5.71 5.20
CA VAL A 208 10.64 5.92 3.83
C VAL A 208 10.20 7.36 3.60
N CYS A 209 9.47 7.96 4.55
CA CYS A 209 9.04 9.35 4.43
C CYS A 209 10.23 10.31 4.34
N VAL A 210 11.23 10.16 5.21
CA VAL A 210 12.47 10.95 5.16
C VAL A 210 13.21 10.73 3.85
N ALA A 211 13.33 9.48 3.39
CA ALA A 211 13.99 9.17 2.13
C ALA A 211 13.31 9.84 0.92
N LEU A 212 11.97 9.85 0.88
CA LEU A 212 11.20 10.53 -0.18
C LEU A 212 11.43 12.05 -0.16
N VAL A 213 11.42 12.67 1.02
CA VAL A 213 11.72 14.10 1.15
C VAL A 213 13.13 14.41 0.64
N VAL A 214 14.13 13.62 1.06
CA VAL A 214 15.52 13.80 0.62
C VAL A 214 15.66 13.59 -0.88
N ALA A 215 15.03 12.57 -1.46
CA ALA A 215 15.08 12.30 -2.90
C ALA A 215 14.46 13.45 -3.70
N PHE A 216 13.29 13.93 -3.30
CA PHE A 216 12.64 15.07 -3.94
C PHE A 216 13.49 16.34 -3.84
N SER A 217 14.04 16.65 -2.66
CA SER A 217 14.92 17.82 -2.47
C SER A 217 16.14 17.77 -3.38
N ARG A 218 16.76 16.58 -3.58
CA ARG A 218 17.89 16.42 -4.49
C ARG A 218 17.51 16.70 -5.94
N LEU A 219 16.40 16.14 -6.42
CA LEU A 219 15.92 16.38 -7.78
C LEU A 219 15.55 17.85 -8.00
N ALA A 220 14.93 18.50 -7.01
CA ALA A 220 14.57 19.92 -7.07
C ALA A 220 15.81 20.82 -7.18
N LEU A 221 16.86 20.55 -6.39
CA LEU A 221 18.12 21.30 -6.45
C LEU A 221 18.82 21.09 -7.80
N GLN A 222 18.91 19.84 -8.27
CA GLN A 222 19.49 19.53 -9.58
C GLN A 222 18.76 20.23 -10.74
N ALA A 223 17.42 20.24 -10.70
CA ALA A 223 16.62 20.93 -11.71
C ALA A 223 16.83 22.45 -11.67
N LEU A 224 16.98 23.03 -10.49
CA LEU A 224 17.19 24.46 -10.31
C LEU A 224 18.56 24.88 -10.87
N GLU A 225 19.62 24.14 -10.53
CA GLU A 225 20.98 24.36 -11.08
C GLU A 225 21.01 24.22 -12.61
N ALA A 226 20.30 23.22 -13.16
CA ALA A 226 20.22 23.01 -14.60
C ALA A 226 19.46 24.12 -15.34
N ALA A 227 18.46 24.75 -14.69
CA ALA A 227 17.63 25.78 -15.31
C ALA A 227 18.24 27.19 -15.19
N LEU A 228 18.86 27.52 -14.05
CA LEU A 228 19.31 28.89 -13.73
C LEU A 228 20.83 29.06 -13.68
N GLY A 229 21.59 27.97 -13.81
CA GLY A 229 23.03 27.96 -13.57
C GLY A 229 23.40 27.70 -12.10
N PRO A 230 24.70 27.55 -11.78
CA PRO A 230 25.15 27.20 -10.45
C PRO A 230 24.78 28.28 -9.41
N ILE A 231 24.17 27.85 -8.32
CA ILE A 231 23.83 28.72 -7.18
C ILE A 231 25.07 28.74 -6.27
N GLY A 232 25.90 29.76 -6.44
CA GLY A 232 27.06 30.04 -5.58
C GLY A 232 26.66 30.71 -4.27
#